data_AF-A0A2D8YYB6-F1
#
_entry.id   AF-A0A2D8YYB6-F1
#
_cell.length_a   1.000
_cell.length_b   1.000
_cell.length_c   1.000
_cell.angle_alpha   90.00
_cell.angle_beta   90.00
_cell.angle_gamma   90.00
#
_symmetry.space_group_name_H-M   'P 1'
#
loop_
_entity.id
_entity.type
_entity.pdbx_description
1 polymer ?
#
loop_
_entity_poly.entity_id
_entity_poly.type
_entity_poly.pdbx_seq_one_letter_code
_entity_poly.pdbx_strand_id
1 'polypeptide(L)'
;MLSREKATIFPANSNRYRREPKVADHSEDSLIREIDEELRQDQFHKLWSRYGKLILIAAGLCVAAAAGYQFWVKYDLDTRQALGERFVAAQKLAETGSTEAAVKAFKDLAGESRGYGMLARIQEAGLLAKTGDTAAAIAAYDAIAGDSGADKLYRDLAVILAAGLEVNDPGTDTQKVKDRLAPLMAAGNPWRFSAQELAAALALRAGDKAKALEIYGDLSKDPETPARMRQRATELLTILR
;
A
#
# COMPACT_ATOMS: atom_id res chain seq x y z
N MET A 1 50.43 -18.16 -92.59
CA MET A 1 49.68 -18.80 -93.69
C MET A 1 48.46 -17.93 -93.95
N LEU A 2 48.55 -16.94 -94.85
CA LEU A 2 48.28 -17.03 -96.29
C LEU A 2 46.84 -17.44 -96.63
N SER A 3 46.22 -16.56 -97.43
CA SER A 3 45.13 -16.82 -98.39
C SER A 3 43.74 -17.11 -97.80
N ARG A 4 42.64 -16.59 -98.35
CA ARG A 4 42.40 -15.77 -99.55
C ARG A 4 40.93 -15.31 -99.51
N GLU A 5 40.69 -14.11 -100.04
CA GLU A 5 39.62 -13.74 -101.00
C GLU A 5 38.16 -14.22 -100.77
N LYS A 6 37.10 -13.46 -101.03
CA LYS A 6 36.89 -12.25 -101.86
C LYS A 6 35.45 -11.74 -101.58
N ALA A 7 35.31 -10.41 -101.69
CA ALA A 7 34.20 -9.57 -102.20
C ALA A 7 32.78 -10.20 -102.35
N THR A 8 31.66 -9.46 -102.20
CA THR A 8 31.26 -8.34 -103.07
C THR A 8 29.90 -7.71 -102.62
N ILE A 9 29.67 -6.43 -102.99
CA ILE A 9 28.37 -5.74 -103.35
C ILE A 9 27.61 -4.90 -102.27
N PHE A 10 27.66 -3.56 -102.44
CA PHE A 10 26.62 -2.44 -102.42
C PHE A 10 25.26 -2.60 -101.68
N PRO A 11 24.47 -1.52 -101.37
CA PRO A 11 24.72 -0.11 -100.98
C PRO A 11 23.93 0.34 -99.69
N ALA A 12 24.00 1.65 -99.39
CA ALA A 12 23.39 2.38 -98.28
C ALA A 12 21.88 2.16 -98.01
N ASN A 13 21.50 2.18 -96.72
CA ASN A 13 20.16 2.60 -96.28
C ASN A 13 20.25 3.41 -94.98
N SER A 14 19.67 4.60 -95.01
CA SER A 14 19.53 5.54 -93.92
C SER A 14 18.46 5.08 -92.93
N ASN A 15 18.73 5.12 -91.62
CA ASN A 15 17.68 5.57 -90.70
C ASN A 15 18.22 6.21 -89.43
N ARG A 16 17.67 7.38 -89.12
CA ARG A 16 17.97 8.21 -87.96
C ARG A 16 17.16 7.68 -86.78
N TYR A 17 17.77 7.52 -85.61
CA TYR A 17 17.03 7.52 -84.34
C TYR A 17 17.67 8.49 -83.35
N ARG A 18 16.96 9.59 -83.18
CA ARG A 18 17.07 10.62 -82.16
C ARG A 18 16.81 9.97 -80.79
N ARG A 19 17.71 10.16 -79.81
CA ARG A 19 17.41 9.86 -78.40
C ARG A 19 16.61 11.02 -77.82
N GLU A 20 15.41 10.74 -77.32
CA GLU A 20 14.65 11.67 -76.49
C GLU A 20 14.90 11.38 -75.00
N PRO A 21 14.82 12.40 -74.12
CA PRO A 21 15.02 12.23 -72.68
C PRO A 21 13.81 11.55 -72.03
N LYS A 22 14.08 10.61 -71.12
CA LYS A 22 13.06 9.92 -70.33
C LYS A 22 12.55 10.88 -69.26
N VAL A 23 11.40 11.50 -69.49
CA VAL A 23 10.68 12.31 -68.50
C VAL A 23 10.17 11.33 -67.44
N ALA A 24 10.54 11.52 -66.18
CA ALA A 24 9.99 10.74 -65.08
C ALA A 24 8.49 11.05 -64.95
N ASP A 25 7.68 10.01 -65.08
CA ASP A 25 6.23 10.08 -65.05
C ASP A 25 5.74 10.24 -63.60
N HIS A 26 5.56 11.48 -63.16
CA HIS A 26 4.97 11.81 -61.86
C HIS A 26 3.44 11.61 -61.82
N SER A 27 2.81 11.29 -62.95
CA SER A 27 1.36 11.10 -63.07
C SER A 27 0.93 9.68 -62.68
N GLU A 28 1.70 8.66 -63.04
CA GLU A 28 1.36 7.27 -62.71
C GLU A 28 1.46 6.97 -61.21
N ASP A 29 2.49 7.48 -60.53
CA ASP A 29 2.63 7.35 -59.07
C ASP A 29 1.55 8.12 -58.30
N SER A 30 1.04 9.23 -58.87
CA SER A 30 -0.04 10.02 -58.28
C SER A 30 -1.40 9.35 -58.47
N LEU A 31 -1.69 8.83 -59.66
CA LEU A 31 -2.95 8.14 -59.97
C LEU A 31 -3.09 6.80 -59.23
N ILE A 32 -2.00 6.03 -59.12
CA ILE A 32 -2.01 4.77 -58.35
C ILE A 32 -2.19 5.06 -56.85
N ARG A 33 -1.59 6.12 -56.31
CA ARG A 33 -1.88 6.56 -54.93
C ARG A 33 -3.32 7.03 -54.78
N GLU A 34 -3.83 7.84 -55.69
CA GLU A 34 -5.18 8.42 -55.60
C GLU A 34 -6.28 7.35 -55.64
N ILE A 35 -6.10 6.30 -56.47
CA ILE A 35 -7.03 5.15 -56.53
C ILE A 35 -6.93 4.27 -55.27
N ASP A 36 -5.73 4.03 -54.74
CA ASP A 36 -5.55 3.25 -53.51
C ASP A 36 -6.05 4.02 -52.27
N GLU A 37 -5.96 5.36 -52.30
CA GLU A 37 -6.50 6.27 -51.26
C GLU A 37 -8.04 6.23 -51.24
N GLU A 38 -8.71 6.27 -52.40
CA GLU A 38 -10.18 6.16 -52.51
C GLU A 38 -10.69 4.79 -52.03
N LEU A 39 -10.03 3.69 -52.43
CA LEU A 39 -10.40 2.33 -51.99
C LEU A 39 -10.22 2.12 -50.49
N ARG A 40 -9.20 2.73 -49.89
CA ARG A 40 -8.97 2.70 -48.44
C ARG A 40 -10.03 3.52 -47.71
N GLN A 41 -10.40 4.67 -48.25
CA GLN A 41 -11.43 5.54 -47.71
C GLN A 41 -12.82 4.86 -47.69
N ASP A 42 -13.17 4.14 -48.76
CA ASP A 42 -14.43 3.41 -48.88
C ASP A 42 -14.54 2.24 -47.89
N GLN A 43 -13.42 1.54 -47.64
CA GLN A 43 -13.37 0.47 -46.63
C GLN A 43 -13.51 1.03 -45.20
N PHE A 44 -12.84 2.15 -44.90
CA PHE A 44 -13.03 2.85 -43.62
C PHE A 44 -14.47 3.33 -43.44
N HIS A 45 -15.11 3.82 -44.50
CA HIS A 45 -16.50 4.29 -44.45
C HIS A 45 -17.49 3.15 -44.19
N LYS A 46 -17.27 1.97 -44.80
CA LYS A 46 -18.09 0.76 -44.53
C LYS A 46 -17.91 0.21 -43.12
N LEU A 47 -16.69 0.21 -42.59
CA LEU A 47 -16.41 -0.17 -41.21
C LEU A 47 -17.02 0.83 -40.21
N TRP A 48 -16.90 2.13 -40.46
CA TRP A 48 -17.46 3.17 -39.60
C TRP A 48 -18.99 3.21 -39.63
N SER A 49 -19.62 3.08 -40.79
CA SER A 49 -21.09 3.02 -40.88
C SER A 49 -21.68 1.82 -40.15
N ARG A 50 -20.96 0.69 -40.08
CA ARG A 50 -21.40 -0.53 -39.38
C ARG A 50 -21.06 -0.55 -37.89
N TYR A 51 -19.87 -0.11 -37.49
CA TYR A 51 -19.37 -0.21 -36.12
C TYR A 51 -19.24 1.13 -35.38
N GLY A 52 -19.35 2.26 -36.06
CA GLY A 52 -19.18 3.60 -35.47
C GLY A 52 -20.11 3.86 -34.28
N LYS A 53 -21.38 3.42 -34.37
CA LYS A 53 -22.32 3.50 -33.23
C LYS A 53 -21.86 2.66 -32.03
N LEU A 54 -21.34 1.45 -32.27
CA LEU A 54 -20.83 0.58 -31.20
C LEU A 54 -19.55 1.17 -30.57
N ILE A 55 -18.66 1.73 -31.38
CA ILE A 55 -17.44 2.41 -30.92
C ILE A 55 -17.83 3.63 -30.07
N LEU A 56 -18.80 4.43 -30.49
CA LEU A 56 -19.29 5.59 -29.71
C LEU A 56 -19.94 5.16 -28.39
N ILE A 57 -20.74 4.10 -28.38
CA ILE A 57 -21.32 3.55 -27.15
C ILE A 57 -20.22 3.04 -26.21
N ALA A 58 -19.25 2.29 -26.73
CA ALA A 58 -18.13 1.78 -25.95
C ALA A 58 -17.27 2.92 -25.37
N ALA A 59 -16.95 3.93 -26.17
CA ALA A 59 -16.25 5.12 -25.71
C ALA A 59 -17.04 5.86 -24.62
N GLY A 60 -18.36 6.01 -24.80
CA GLY A 60 -19.25 6.60 -23.80
C GLY A 60 -19.26 5.82 -22.48
N LEU A 61 -19.31 4.48 -22.54
CA LEU A 61 -19.22 3.63 -21.35
C LEU A 61 -17.89 3.78 -20.62
N CYS A 62 -16.77 3.84 -21.35
CA CYS A 62 -15.45 4.07 -20.75
C CYS A 62 -15.39 5.42 -20.03
N VAL A 63 -15.92 6.48 -20.64
CA VAL A 63 -15.96 7.82 -20.01
C VAL A 63 -16.88 7.80 -18.78
N ALA A 64 -18.05 7.17 -18.86
CA ALA A 64 -18.96 7.05 -17.72
C ALA A 64 -18.33 6.26 -16.55
N ALA A 65 -17.64 5.17 -16.84
CA ALA A 65 -16.92 4.38 -15.85
C ALA A 65 -15.79 5.19 -15.19
N ALA A 66 -14.99 5.92 -15.99
CA ALA A 66 -13.94 6.78 -15.48
C ALA A 66 -14.50 7.93 -14.62
N ALA A 67 -15.58 8.57 -15.06
CA ALA A 67 -16.24 9.64 -14.30
C ALA A 67 -16.82 9.12 -12.97
N GLY A 68 -17.47 7.96 -12.98
CA GLY A 68 -17.99 7.30 -11.79
C GLY A 68 -16.87 6.93 -10.80
N TYR A 69 -15.76 6.37 -11.30
CA TYR A 69 -14.58 6.07 -10.48
C TYR A 69 -13.99 7.33 -9.86
N GLN A 70 -13.80 8.39 -10.65
CA GLN A 70 -13.24 9.66 -10.14
C GLN A 70 -14.16 10.33 -9.10
N PHE A 71 -15.48 10.25 -9.29
CA PHE A 71 -16.44 10.73 -8.31
C PHE A 71 -16.33 9.94 -6.99
N TRP A 72 -16.27 8.61 -7.07
CA TRP A 72 -16.12 7.75 -5.89
C TRP A 72 -14.81 8.02 -5.15
N VAL A 73 -13.69 8.17 -5.87
CA VAL A 73 -12.38 8.51 -5.28
C VAL A 73 -12.43 9.85 -4.56
N LYS A 74 -13.03 10.88 -5.16
CA LYS A 74 -13.18 12.19 -4.49
C LYS A 74 -14.03 12.10 -3.23
N TYR A 75 -15.18 11.41 -3.31
CA TYR A 75 -16.06 11.25 -2.16
C TYR A 75 -15.38 10.50 -1.00
N ASP A 76 -14.64 9.43 -1.31
CA ASP A 76 -13.86 8.67 -0.32
C ASP A 76 -12.72 9.52 0.27
N LEU A 77 -12.02 10.32 -0.55
CA LEU A 77 -10.98 11.24 -0.09
C LEU A 77 -11.54 12.30 0.87
N ASP A 78 -12.64 12.97 0.49
CA ASP A 78 -13.27 14.01 1.30
C ASP A 78 -13.75 13.44 2.64
N THR A 79 -14.33 12.24 2.63
CA THR A 79 -14.75 11.53 3.84
C THR A 79 -13.57 11.22 4.75
N ARG A 80 -12.46 10.70 4.19
CA ARG A 80 -11.24 10.41 4.95
C ARG A 80 -10.59 11.67 5.51
N GLN A 81 -10.62 12.77 4.76
CA GLN A 81 -10.11 14.05 5.22
C GLN A 81 -10.93 14.56 6.42
N ALA A 82 -12.26 14.53 6.34
CA ALA A 82 -13.12 14.93 7.45
C ALA A 82 -12.88 14.09 8.71
N LEU A 83 -12.72 12.77 8.56
CA LEU A 83 -12.37 11.87 9.66
C LEU A 83 -10.99 12.19 10.25
N GLY A 84 -10.00 12.47 9.40
CA GLY A 84 -8.66 12.86 9.82
C GLY A 84 -8.64 14.18 10.58
N GLU A 85 -9.38 15.19 10.12
CA GLU A 85 -9.53 16.47 10.81
C GLU A 85 -10.15 16.31 12.20
N ARG A 86 -11.20 15.48 12.31
CA ARG A 86 -11.82 15.15 13.61
C ARG A 86 -10.87 14.40 14.53
N PHE A 87 -10.10 13.45 13.99
CA PHE A 87 -9.09 12.72 14.76
C PHE A 87 -8.01 13.66 15.31
N VAL A 88 -7.49 14.56 14.48
CA VAL A 88 -6.52 15.58 14.89
C VAL A 88 -7.11 16.54 15.92
N ALA A 89 -8.39 16.92 15.78
CA ALA A 89 -9.07 17.74 16.77
C ALA A 89 -9.18 17.02 18.13
N ALA A 90 -9.53 15.74 18.15
CA ALA A 90 -9.56 14.91 19.36
C ALA A 90 -8.16 14.80 20.00
N GLN A 91 -7.11 14.63 19.19
CA GLN A 91 -5.71 14.63 19.65
C GLN A 91 -5.35 15.95 20.34
N LYS A 92 -5.70 17.10 19.74
CA LYS A 92 -5.47 18.43 20.32
C LYS A 92 -6.20 18.63 21.66
N LEU A 93 -7.41 18.09 21.81
CA LEU A 93 -8.12 18.11 23.10
C LEU A 93 -7.34 17.35 24.17
N ALA A 94 -6.76 16.19 23.82
CA ALA A 94 -5.94 15.42 24.75
C ALA A 94 -4.63 16.12 25.13
N GLU A 95 -4.01 16.82 24.18
CA GLU A 95 -2.77 17.59 24.40
C GLU A 95 -2.99 18.82 25.28
N THR A 96 -4.12 19.50 25.11
CA THR A 96 -4.48 20.72 25.87
C THR A 96 -5.08 20.41 27.25
N GLY A 97 -5.12 19.14 27.66
CA GLY A 97 -5.59 18.70 28.98
C GLY A 97 -7.10 18.51 29.09
N SER A 98 -7.86 18.70 28.00
CA SER A 98 -9.31 18.44 27.92
C SER A 98 -9.60 16.95 27.72
N THR A 99 -9.10 16.11 28.64
CA THR A 99 -9.01 14.67 28.44
C THR A 99 -10.38 14.00 28.30
N GLU A 100 -11.37 14.38 29.10
CA GLU A 100 -12.74 13.83 29.00
C GLU A 100 -13.39 14.13 27.64
N ALA A 101 -13.20 15.37 27.13
CA ALA A 101 -13.69 15.75 25.82
C ALA A 101 -12.97 14.98 24.70
N ALA A 102 -11.67 14.72 24.85
CA ALA A 102 -10.90 13.91 23.92
C ALA A 102 -11.36 12.44 23.92
N VAL A 103 -11.59 11.83 25.08
CA VAL A 103 -12.15 10.46 25.20
C VAL A 103 -13.47 10.38 24.45
N LYS A 104 -14.39 11.33 24.70
CA LYS A 104 -15.68 11.37 23.99
C LYS A 104 -15.50 11.50 22.48
N ALA A 105 -14.63 12.39 22.03
CA ALA A 105 -14.39 12.60 20.59
C ALA A 105 -13.81 11.36 19.90
N PHE A 106 -12.89 10.64 20.56
CA PHE A 106 -12.35 9.39 20.03
C PHE A 106 -13.40 8.27 20.03
N LYS A 107 -14.22 8.18 21.09
CA LYS A 107 -15.33 7.23 21.17
C LYS A 107 -16.34 7.43 20.03
N ASP A 108 -16.68 8.69 19.72
CA ASP A 108 -17.59 9.01 18.62
C ASP A 108 -16.98 8.57 17.26
N LEU A 109 -15.67 8.76 17.07
CA LEU A 109 -14.96 8.34 15.84
C LEU A 109 -14.78 6.83 15.70
N ALA A 110 -14.76 6.09 16.81
CA ALA A 110 -14.53 4.64 16.84
C ALA A 110 -15.50 3.85 15.95
N GLY A 111 -16.75 4.33 15.80
CA GLY A 111 -17.80 3.67 15.02
C GLY A 111 -17.86 4.05 13.54
N GLU A 112 -17.10 5.05 13.10
CA GLU A 112 -17.34 5.71 11.80
C GLU A 112 -16.45 5.21 10.66
N SER A 113 -15.30 4.57 10.95
CA SER A 113 -14.43 4.04 9.90
C SER A 113 -13.52 2.91 10.37
N ARG A 114 -13.04 2.08 9.44
CA ARG A 114 -12.07 1.02 9.77
C ARG A 114 -10.70 1.58 10.15
N GLY A 115 -10.19 2.58 9.42
CA GLY A 115 -8.85 3.14 9.63
C GLY A 115 -8.79 4.08 10.83
N TYR A 116 -9.38 5.27 10.70
CA TYR A 116 -9.39 6.25 11.79
C TYR A 116 -10.18 5.78 13.01
N GLY A 117 -11.23 4.97 12.84
CA GLY A 117 -11.96 4.41 13.97
C GLY A 117 -11.12 3.42 14.77
N MET A 118 -10.30 2.58 14.13
CA MET A 118 -9.35 1.73 14.86
C MET A 118 -8.33 2.56 15.65
N LEU A 119 -7.75 3.57 15.02
CA LEU A 119 -6.83 4.47 15.72
C LEU A 119 -7.51 5.20 16.87
N ALA A 120 -8.76 5.62 16.69
CA ALA A 120 -9.55 6.28 17.72
C ALA A 120 -9.82 5.35 18.91
N ARG A 121 -10.14 4.07 18.68
CA ARG A 121 -10.30 3.06 19.75
C ARG A 121 -9.01 2.89 20.55
N ILE A 122 -7.86 2.84 19.89
CA ILE A 122 -6.55 2.75 20.57
C ILE A 122 -6.28 4.02 21.39
N GLN A 123 -6.55 5.21 20.84
CA GLN A 123 -6.34 6.47 21.55
C GLN A 123 -7.30 6.63 22.74
N GLU A 124 -8.56 6.25 22.59
CA GLU A 124 -9.55 6.23 23.67
C GLU A 124 -9.03 5.38 24.84
N ALA A 125 -8.62 4.15 24.58
CA ALA A 125 -8.05 3.26 25.60
C ALA A 125 -6.80 3.85 26.27
N GLY A 126 -5.91 4.48 25.48
CA GLY A 126 -4.72 5.16 26.00
C GLY A 126 -5.05 6.34 26.92
N LEU A 127 -6.09 7.11 26.59
CA LEU A 127 -6.54 8.22 27.43
C LEU A 127 -7.20 7.74 28.71
N LEU A 128 -8.02 6.68 28.66
CA LEU A 128 -8.59 6.04 29.85
C LEU A 128 -7.48 5.63 30.84
N ALA A 129 -6.40 5.03 30.32
CA ALA A 129 -5.24 4.68 31.14
C ALA A 129 -4.57 5.92 31.73
N LYS A 130 -4.41 7.00 30.94
CA LYS A 130 -3.81 8.26 31.39
C LYS A 130 -4.63 8.96 32.46
N THR A 131 -5.96 8.83 32.45
CA THR A 131 -6.86 9.38 33.48
C THR A 131 -6.98 8.49 34.72
N GLY A 132 -6.27 7.36 34.76
CA GLY A 132 -6.28 6.43 35.89
C GLY A 132 -7.41 5.39 35.85
N ASP A 133 -8.22 5.37 34.79
CA ASP A 133 -9.21 4.31 34.57
C ASP A 133 -8.57 3.11 33.85
N THR A 134 -7.62 2.49 34.54
CA THR A 134 -6.84 1.35 34.03
C THR A 134 -7.74 0.18 33.67
N ALA A 135 -8.80 -0.07 34.44
CA ALA A 135 -9.72 -1.17 34.18
C ALA A 135 -10.49 -0.96 32.86
N ALA A 136 -11.04 0.24 32.63
CA ALA A 136 -11.70 0.55 31.36
C ALA A 136 -10.71 0.54 30.19
N ALA A 137 -9.47 0.99 30.39
CA ALA A 137 -8.44 0.95 29.37
C ALA A 137 -8.08 -0.48 28.95
N ILE A 138 -7.87 -1.39 29.91
CA ILE A 138 -7.61 -2.81 29.64
C ILE A 138 -8.80 -3.42 28.91
N ALA A 139 -10.03 -3.18 29.37
CA ALA A 139 -11.24 -3.68 28.71
C ALA A 139 -11.36 -3.17 27.26
N ALA A 140 -11.02 -1.91 27.00
CA ALA A 140 -11.04 -1.33 25.66
C ALA A 140 -9.97 -1.97 24.74
N TYR A 141 -8.75 -2.20 25.25
CA TYR A 141 -7.72 -2.92 24.50
C TYR A 141 -8.09 -4.38 24.26
N ASP A 142 -8.64 -5.09 25.25
CA ASP A 142 -9.09 -6.47 25.11
C ASP A 142 -10.21 -6.60 24.06
N ALA A 143 -11.11 -5.61 24.00
CA ALA A 143 -12.13 -5.54 22.96
C ALA A 143 -11.53 -5.38 21.55
N ILE A 144 -10.38 -4.71 21.40
CA ILE A 144 -9.65 -4.64 20.12
C ILE A 144 -8.95 -5.97 19.85
N ALA A 145 -8.27 -6.55 20.84
CA ALA A 145 -7.55 -7.82 20.72
C ALA A 145 -8.47 -8.98 20.29
N GLY A 146 -9.71 -8.99 20.78
CA GLY A 146 -10.74 -9.99 20.44
C GLY A 146 -11.52 -9.72 19.15
N ASP A 147 -11.36 -8.56 18.51
CA ASP A 147 -12.13 -8.18 17.32
C ASP A 147 -11.58 -8.87 16.06
N SER A 148 -12.15 -10.01 15.68
CA SER A 148 -11.73 -10.75 14.48
C SER A 148 -11.81 -9.95 13.16
N GLY A 149 -12.56 -8.85 13.13
CA GLY A 149 -12.65 -7.93 11.98
C GLY A 149 -11.51 -6.92 11.90
N ALA A 150 -10.74 -6.74 12.99
CA ALA A 150 -9.56 -5.89 13.03
C ALA A 150 -8.34 -6.58 12.41
N ASP A 151 -7.43 -5.82 11.80
CA ASP A 151 -6.14 -6.35 11.32
C ASP A 151 -5.34 -6.95 12.49
N LYS A 152 -4.70 -8.10 12.24
CA LYS A 152 -3.87 -8.80 13.24
C LYS A 152 -2.83 -7.88 13.88
N LEU A 153 -2.24 -6.96 13.10
CA LEU A 153 -1.25 -6.02 13.61
C LEU A 153 -1.80 -5.16 14.77
N TYR A 154 -3.05 -4.68 14.65
CA TYR A 154 -3.71 -3.88 15.68
C TYR A 154 -4.17 -4.73 16.87
N ARG A 155 -4.63 -5.95 16.62
CA ARG A 155 -5.01 -6.87 17.71
C ARG A 155 -3.82 -7.23 18.57
N ASP A 156 -2.69 -7.59 17.96
CA ASP A 156 -1.45 -7.89 18.66
C ASP A 156 -0.94 -6.63 19.41
N LEU A 157 -1.01 -5.44 18.81
CA LEU A 157 -0.68 -4.19 19.49
C LEU A 157 -1.55 -3.98 20.74
N ALA A 158 -2.86 -4.23 20.63
CA ALA A 158 -3.76 -4.09 21.77
C ALA A 158 -3.40 -5.04 22.91
N VAL A 159 -2.96 -6.27 22.61
CA VAL A 159 -2.41 -7.20 23.62
C VAL A 159 -1.18 -6.61 24.31
N ILE A 160 -0.24 -6.01 23.55
CA ILE A 160 0.95 -5.35 24.13
C ILE A 160 0.55 -4.20 25.05
N LEU A 161 -0.38 -3.35 24.62
CA LEU A 161 -0.82 -2.19 25.39
C LEU A 161 -1.56 -2.59 26.67
N ALA A 162 -2.47 -3.57 26.59
CA ALA A 162 -3.14 -4.14 27.76
C ALA A 162 -2.14 -4.75 28.75
N ALA A 163 -1.24 -5.61 28.26
CA ALA A 163 -0.22 -6.26 29.09
C ALA A 163 0.73 -5.24 29.76
N GLY A 164 1.02 -4.12 29.10
CA GLY A 164 1.80 -3.03 29.68
C GLY A 164 1.13 -2.35 30.88
N LEU A 165 -0.20 -2.22 30.86
CA LEU A 165 -0.98 -1.72 31.99
C LEU A 165 -1.04 -2.75 33.12
N GLU A 166 -1.26 -4.02 32.76
CA GLU A 166 -1.44 -5.13 33.69
C GLU A 166 -0.15 -5.50 34.43
N VAL A 167 1.02 -5.24 33.83
CA VAL A 167 2.34 -5.59 34.39
C VAL A 167 2.52 -5.02 35.80
N ASN A 168 2.04 -3.81 36.02
CA ASN A 168 2.19 -3.07 37.28
C ASN A 168 0.97 -3.18 38.21
N ASP A 169 -0.14 -3.77 37.77
CA ASP A 169 -1.36 -3.90 38.58
C ASP A 169 -1.27 -5.14 39.49
N PRO A 170 -1.21 -4.99 40.84
CA PRO A 170 -1.11 -6.10 41.79
C PRO A 170 -2.22 -7.16 41.65
N GLY A 171 -3.41 -6.79 41.17
CA GLY A 171 -4.56 -7.68 40.98
C GLY A 171 -4.46 -8.60 39.75
N THR A 172 -3.52 -8.33 38.85
CA THR A 172 -3.34 -9.09 37.59
C THR A 172 -2.96 -10.55 37.83
N ASP A 173 -3.69 -11.44 37.14
CA ASP A 173 -3.30 -12.83 36.93
C ASP A 173 -2.14 -12.89 35.91
N THR A 174 -0.90 -12.87 36.42
CA THR A 174 0.31 -12.82 35.58
C THR A 174 0.42 -14.00 34.60
N GLN A 175 -0.18 -15.16 34.91
CA GLN A 175 -0.13 -16.30 34.02
C GLN A 175 -0.99 -16.06 32.77
N LYS A 176 -2.21 -15.52 32.94
CA LYS A 176 -3.06 -15.15 31.80
C LYS A 176 -2.41 -14.12 30.88
N VAL A 177 -1.69 -13.15 31.45
CA VAL A 177 -0.95 -12.16 30.63
C VAL A 177 0.19 -12.84 29.86
N LYS A 178 0.95 -13.73 30.51
CA LYS A 178 2.01 -14.51 29.84
C LYS A 178 1.45 -15.35 28.69
N ASP A 179 0.31 -16.00 28.89
CA ASP A 179 -0.33 -16.83 27.86
C ASP A 179 -0.76 -16.00 26.64
N ARG A 180 -1.27 -14.78 26.85
CA ARG A 180 -1.57 -13.82 25.75
C ARG A 180 -0.32 -13.33 25.02
N LEU A 181 0.79 -13.12 25.73
CA LEU A 181 2.05 -12.65 25.15
C LEU A 181 2.83 -13.76 24.42
N ALA A 182 2.68 -15.03 24.83
CA ALA A 182 3.37 -16.17 24.25
C ALA A 182 3.35 -16.22 22.70
N PRO A 183 2.19 -16.13 22.03
CA PRO A 183 2.16 -16.14 20.56
C PRO A 183 2.80 -14.91 19.90
N LEU A 184 2.92 -13.79 20.63
CA LEU A 184 3.54 -12.56 20.11
C LEU A 184 5.06 -12.63 20.15
N MET A 185 5.66 -13.46 21.01
CA MET A 185 7.11 -13.67 21.07
C MET A 185 7.66 -14.54 19.93
N ALA A 186 6.81 -15.07 19.05
CA ALA A 186 7.24 -15.89 17.92
C ALA A 186 8.13 -15.10 16.94
N ALA A 187 9.07 -15.80 16.30
CA ALA A 187 9.88 -15.22 15.24
C ALA A 187 8.98 -14.67 14.11
N GLY A 188 9.33 -13.50 13.58
CA GLY A 188 8.56 -12.82 12.53
C GLY A 188 7.36 -12.00 13.02
N ASN A 189 6.97 -12.07 14.30
CA ASN A 189 5.95 -11.16 14.83
C ASN A 189 6.56 -9.74 15.04
N PRO A 190 5.93 -8.66 14.51
CA PRO A 190 6.41 -7.29 14.70
C PRO A 190 6.56 -6.86 16.16
N TRP A 191 5.81 -7.48 17.07
CA TRP A 191 5.75 -7.15 18.48
C TRP A 191 6.59 -8.08 19.37
N ARG A 192 7.39 -9.00 18.79
CA ARG A 192 8.18 -10.00 19.51
C ARG A 192 8.99 -9.42 20.65
N PHE A 193 9.78 -8.38 20.38
CA PHE A 193 10.68 -7.80 21.39
C PHE A 193 9.92 -7.09 22.52
N SER A 194 8.81 -6.42 22.19
CA SER A 194 7.93 -5.82 23.19
C SER A 194 7.27 -6.89 24.07
N ALA A 195 6.82 -7.99 23.47
CA ALA A 195 6.24 -9.11 24.20
C ALA A 195 7.27 -9.79 25.13
N GLN A 196 8.50 -10.00 24.65
CA GLN A 196 9.61 -10.55 25.45
C GLN A 196 9.94 -9.64 26.63
N GLU A 197 10.02 -8.34 26.41
CA GLU A 197 10.32 -7.39 27.48
C GLU A 197 9.23 -7.34 28.56
N LEU A 198 7.95 -7.39 28.15
CA LEU A 198 6.82 -7.50 29.09
C LEU A 198 6.84 -8.85 29.82
N ALA A 199 7.19 -9.94 29.15
CA ALA A 199 7.34 -11.26 29.78
C ALA A 199 8.46 -11.26 30.84
N ALA A 200 9.57 -10.55 30.60
CA ALA A 200 10.64 -10.38 31.57
C ALA A 200 10.18 -9.57 32.79
N ALA A 201 9.42 -8.48 32.58
CA ALA A 201 8.83 -7.70 33.66
C ALA A 201 7.84 -8.53 34.51
N LEU A 202 7.01 -9.35 33.87
CA LEU A 202 6.11 -10.29 34.57
C LEU A 202 6.88 -11.37 35.34
N ALA A 203 8.02 -11.84 34.81
CA ALA A 203 8.89 -12.79 35.52
C ALA A 203 9.48 -12.17 36.80
N LEU A 204 9.98 -10.93 36.72
CA LEU A 204 10.45 -10.20 37.91
C LEU A 204 9.36 -10.06 38.96
N ARG A 205 8.15 -9.69 38.55
CA ARG A 205 7.02 -9.53 39.46
C ARG A 205 6.61 -10.85 40.12
N ALA A 206 6.73 -11.96 39.39
CA ALA A 206 6.50 -13.30 39.92
C ALA A 206 7.64 -13.81 40.83
N GLY A 207 8.70 -13.01 41.05
CA GLY A 207 9.88 -13.40 41.82
C GLY A 207 10.87 -14.27 41.03
N ASP A 208 10.60 -14.56 39.76
CA ASP A 208 11.46 -15.36 38.90
C ASP A 208 12.54 -14.47 38.25
N LYS A 209 13.48 -14.04 39.09
CA LYS A 209 14.63 -13.22 38.70
C LYS A 209 15.51 -13.93 37.68
N ALA A 210 15.64 -15.26 37.77
CA ALA A 210 16.44 -16.05 36.84
C ALA A 210 15.87 -15.97 35.42
N LYS A 211 14.55 -16.15 35.27
CA LYS A 211 13.89 -16.04 33.97
C LYS A 211 13.95 -14.64 33.39
N ALA A 212 13.83 -13.61 34.23
CA ALA A 212 14.00 -12.23 33.78
C ALA A 212 15.41 -11.94 33.25
N LEU A 213 16.46 -12.41 33.96
CA LEU A 213 17.85 -12.27 33.53
C LEU A 213 18.12 -13.01 32.20
N GLU A 214 17.53 -14.19 32.01
CA GLU A 214 17.57 -14.93 30.74
C GLU A 214 17.00 -14.07 29.60
N ILE A 215 15.75 -13.60 29.74
CA ILE A 215 15.06 -12.87 28.67
C ILE A 215 15.75 -11.52 28.36
N TYR A 216 16.13 -10.74 29.37
CA TYR A 216 16.87 -9.50 29.14
C TYR A 216 18.26 -9.77 28.54
N GLY A 217 18.88 -10.90 28.92
CA GLY A 217 20.12 -11.38 28.34
C GLY A 217 19.99 -11.60 26.84
N ASP A 218 18.95 -12.31 26.41
CA ASP A 218 18.66 -12.58 25.01
C ASP A 218 18.37 -11.28 24.24
N LEU A 219 17.50 -10.41 24.79
CA LEU A 219 17.19 -9.10 24.20
C LEU A 219 18.44 -8.25 23.99
N SER A 220 19.36 -8.22 24.96
CA SER A 220 20.59 -7.41 24.88
C SER A 220 21.57 -7.89 23.80
N LYS A 221 21.60 -9.20 23.51
CA LYS A 221 22.54 -9.84 22.60
C LYS A 221 22.00 -9.98 21.18
N ASP A 222 20.68 -10.04 21.03
CA ASP A 222 20.02 -10.25 19.74
C ASP A 222 20.14 -8.99 18.85
N PRO A 223 20.86 -9.05 17.71
CA PRO A 223 21.05 -7.89 16.84
C PRO A 223 19.76 -7.40 16.18
N GLU A 224 18.71 -8.22 16.10
CA GLU A 224 17.40 -7.82 15.57
C GLU A 224 16.61 -6.95 16.56
N THR A 225 16.97 -6.96 17.85
CA THR A 225 16.29 -6.15 18.86
C THR A 225 16.55 -4.66 18.61
N PRO A 226 15.50 -3.80 18.59
CA PRO A 226 15.65 -2.37 18.43
C PRO A 226 16.65 -1.75 19.42
N ALA A 227 17.48 -0.82 18.94
CA ALA A 227 18.63 -0.30 19.71
C ALA A 227 18.26 0.24 21.10
N ARG A 228 17.16 1.00 21.21
CA ARG A 228 16.68 1.52 22.51
C ARG A 228 16.25 0.40 23.46
N MET A 229 15.64 -0.68 22.96
CA MET A 229 15.22 -1.81 23.78
C MET A 229 16.44 -2.62 24.25
N ARG A 230 17.45 -2.82 23.39
CA ARG A 230 18.72 -3.43 23.79
C ARG A 230 19.43 -2.67 24.88
N GLN A 231 19.48 -1.34 24.75
CA GLN A 231 20.07 -0.47 25.76
C GLN A 231 19.34 -0.63 27.10
N ARG A 232 18.00 -0.53 27.10
CA ARG A 232 17.20 -0.71 28.31
C ARG A 232 17.35 -2.10 28.93
N ALA A 233 17.39 -3.15 28.12
CA ALA A 233 17.64 -4.51 28.61
C ALA A 233 19.03 -4.62 29.28
N THR A 234 20.05 -3.97 28.74
CA THR A 234 21.41 -3.93 29.32
C THR A 234 21.45 -3.18 30.65
N GLU A 235 20.73 -2.05 30.74
CA GLU A 235 20.56 -1.29 31.98
C GLU A 235 19.87 -2.14 33.05
N LEU A 236 18.77 -2.81 32.70
CA LEU A 236 18.04 -3.71 33.61
C LEU A 236 18.88 -4.89 34.07
N LEU A 237 19.68 -5.51 33.18
CA LEU A 237 20.63 -6.56 33.57
C LEU A 237 21.66 -6.08 34.58
N THR A 238 22.07 -4.80 34.50
CA THR A 238 23.04 -4.22 35.43
C THR A 238 22.41 -4.01 36.80
N ILE A 239 21.15 -3.57 36.85
CA ILE A 239 20.40 -3.37 38.10
C ILE A 239 20.06 -4.70 38.78
N LEU A 240 19.79 -5.75 38.00
CA LEU A 240 19.40 -7.07 38.50
C LEU A 240 20.59 -7.93 38.93
N ARG A 241 21.84 -7.57 38.66
CA ARG A 241 23.01 -8.34 39.12
C ARG A 241 23.44 -7.87 40.50
#